data_AF-S8E116-F1
#
_entry.id   AF-S8E116-F1
#
_cell.length_a   1.000
_cell.length_b   1.000
_cell.length_c   1.000
_cell.angle_alpha   90.00
_cell.angle_beta   90.00
_cell.angle_gamma   90.00
#
_symmetry.space_group_name_H-M   'P 1'
#
loop_
_entity.id
_entity.type
_entity.pdbx_description
1 polymer ?
#
loop_
_entity_poly.entity_id
_entity_poly.type
_entity_poly.pdbx_seq_one_letter_code
_entity_poly.pdbx_strand_id
1 'polypeptide(L)'
;RTPPTLLSIAIDSTVKNLSNITDLASLPEHIILELFVRTLKAGKLNEKVLKLFLATGDEEILSVVDALHIQHIPHPVLPTRCSEKF
;
A
#
# COMPACT_ATOMS: atom_id res chain seq x y z
N ARG A 1 -25.12 19.24 -1.56
CA ARG A 1 -24.54 17.87 -1.46
C ARG A 1 -24.70 17.24 -2.83
N THR A 2 -23.65 17.28 -3.66
CA THR A 2 -23.68 16.63 -4.98
C THR A 2 -23.77 15.12 -4.78
N PRO A 3 -24.55 14.41 -5.63
CA PRO A 3 -24.61 12.96 -5.55
C PRO A 3 -23.22 12.38 -5.86
N PRO A 4 -22.80 11.31 -5.15
CA PRO A 4 -21.54 10.66 -5.44
C PRO A 4 -21.56 10.10 -6.85
N THR A 5 -20.46 10.28 -7.58
CA THR A 5 -20.29 9.71 -8.91
C THR A 5 -20.06 8.20 -8.81
N LEU A 6 -20.45 7.46 -9.85
CA LEU A 6 -20.22 6.02 -9.93
C LEU A 6 -18.74 5.66 -9.74
N LEU A 7 -17.85 6.50 -10.28
CA LEU A 7 -16.40 6.37 -10.10
C LEU A 7 -16.01 6.45 -8.62
N SER A 8 -16.52 7.45 -7.87
CA SER A 8 -16.22 7.56 -6.44
C SER A 8 -16.70 6.34 -5.65
N ILE A 9 -17.89 5.82 -5.96
CA ILE A 9 -18.44 4.64 -5.30
C ILE A 9 -17.60 3.40 -5.65
N ALA A 10 -17.16 3.29 -6.91
CA ALA A 10 -16.31 2.20 -7.37
C ALA A 10 -14.98 2.21 -6.61
N ILE A 11 -14.29 3.35 -6.53
CA ILE A 11 -13.04 3.47 -5.77
C ILE A 11 -13.25 3.09 -4.30
N ASP A 12 -14.29 3.61 -3.65
CA ASP A 12 -14.56 3.30 -2.24
C ASP A 12 -14.87 1.81 -2.01
N SER A 13 -15.51 1.15 -2.98
CA SER A 13 -15.74 -0.30 -2.95
C SER A 13 -14.45 -1.08 -3.18
N THR A 14 -13.61 -0.64 -4.11
CA THR A 14 -12.31 -1.23 -4.41
C THR A 14 -11.38 -1.15 -3.19
N VAL A 15 -11.31 -0.02 -2.49
CA VAL A 15 -10.54 0.13 -1.24
C VAL A 15 -10.97 -0.87 -0.17
N LYS A 16 -12.27 -1.23 -0.12
CA LYS A 16 -12.77 -2.24 0.82
C LYS A 16 -12.35 -3.66 0.45
N ASN A 17 -12.22 -3.96 -0.83
CA ASN A 17 -11.95 -5.29 -1.37
C ASN A 17 -10.52 -5.46 -1.91
N LEU A 18 -9.64 -4.50 -1.63
CA LEU A 18 -8.30 -4.40 -2.22
C LEU A 18 -7.41 -5.61 -1.90
N SER A 19 -7.68 -6.31 -0.78
CA SER A 19 -7.00 -7.55 -0.41
C SER A 19 -7.27 -8.73 -1.35
N ASN A 20 -8.36 -8.67 -2.11
CA ASN A 20 -8.78 -9.72 -3.06
C ASN A 20 -8.34 -9.42 -4.49
N ILE A 21 -7.73 -8.24 -4.72
CA ILE A 21 -7.27 -7.80 -6.03
C ILE A 21 -5.81 -8.24 -6.20
N THR A 22 -5.52 -8.90 -7.31
CA THR A 22 -4.20 -9.44 -7.61
C THR A 22 -3.30 -8.49 -8.39
N ASP A 23 -3.87 -7.62 -9.21
CA ASP A 23 -3.12 -6.71 -10.06
C ASP A 23 -3.91 -5.41 -10.34
N LEU A 24 -3.19 -4.30 -10.46
CA LEU A 24 -3.70 -2.96 -10.80
C LEU A 24 -3.14 -2.45 -12.13
N ALA A 25 -2.29 -3.21 -12.84
CA ALA A 25 -1.63 -2.79 -14.08
C ALA A 25 -2.59 -2.45 -15.25
N SER A 26 -3.84 -2.90 -15.18
CA SER A 26 -4.87 -2.60 -16.19
C SER A 26 -5.55 -1.24 -16.00
N LEU A 27 -5.28 -0.54 -14.90
CA LEU A 27 -5.91 0.72 -14.58
C LEU A 27 -5.07 1.91 -15.07
N PRO A 28 -5.71 3.03 -15.44
CA PRO A 28 -5.00 4.28 -15.71
C PRO A 28 -4.31 4.82 -14.47
N GLU A 29 -3.13 5.41 -14.66
CA GLU A 29 -2.28 6.02 -13.61
C GLU A 29 -3.05 6.88 -12.60
N HIS A 30 -3.86 7.82 -13.10
CA HIS A 30 -4.66 8.72 -12.26
C HIS A 30 -5.64 8.00 -11.32
N ILE A 31 -6.16 6.83 -11.71
CA ILE A 31 -7.06 6.03 -10.87
C ILE A 31 -6.27 5.29 -9.80
N ILE A 32 -5.05 4.83 -10.12
CA ILE A 32 -4.18 4.13 -9.18
C ILE A 32 -3.74 5.09 -8.08
N LEU A 33 -3.35 6.30 -8.44
CA LEU A 33 -2.99 7.36 -7.48
C LEU A 33 -4.17 7.71 -6.57
N GLU A 34 -5.37 7.87 -7.13
CA GLU A 34 -6.57 8.13 -6.32
C GLU A 34 -6.90 6.97 -5.38
N LEU A 35 -6.79 5.72 -5.84
CA LEU A 35 -6.92 4.53 -5.03
C LEU A 35 -5.90 4.49 -3.89
N PHE A 36 -4.65 4.84 -4.15
CA PHE A 36 -3.59 4.85 -3.17
C PHE A 36 -3.88 5.89 -2.07
N VAL A 37 -4.22 7.13 -2.46
CA VAL A 37 -4.58 8.19 -1.52
C VAL A 37 -5.80 7.81 -0.67
N ARG A 38 -6.84 7.21 -1.26
CA ARG A 38 -8.01 6.77 -0.50
C ARG A 38 -7.69 5.60 0.43
N THR A 39 -6.81 4.70 0.02
CA THR A 39 -6.30 3.60 0.85
C THR A 39 -5.55 4.12 2.07
N LEU A 40 -4.68 5.12 1.89
CA LEU A 40 -3.97 5.79 2.97
C LEU A 40 -4.92 6.50 3.93
N LYS A 41 -5.88 7.27 3.41
CA LYS A 41 -6.92 7.94 4.22
C LYS A 41 -7.78 6.95 5.01
N ALA A 42 -8.03 5.77 4.45
CA ALA A 42 -8.78 4.72 5.12
C ALA A 42 -7.96 3.93 6.15
N GLY A 43 -6.64 4.17 6.26
CA GLY A 43 -5.75 3.44 7.15
C GLY A 43 -5.64 1.94 6.84
N LYS A 44 -5.91 1.54 5.59
CA LYS A 44 -5.92 0.13 5.14
C LYS A 44 -4.64 -0.29 4.43
N LEU A 45 -3.54 0.42 4.67
CA LEU A 45 -2.25 0.09 4.09
C LEU A 45 -1.67 -1.15 4.82
N ASN A 46 -1.84 -2.32 4.19
CA ASN A 46 -1.26 -3.59 4.64
C ASN A 46 -0.07 -3.97 3.75
N GLU A 47 0.81 -4.86 4.22
CA GLU A 47 1.98 -5.32 3.44
C GLU A 47 1.61 -5.83 2.04
N LYS A 48 0.54 -6.64 1.94
CA LYS A 48 0.04 -7.14 0.64
C LYS A 48 -0.40 -6.01 -0.29
N VAL A 49 -1.09 -5.02 0.27
CA VAL A 49 -1.60 -3.86 -0.48
C VAL A 49 -0.44 -2.96 -0.91
N LEU A 50 0.56 -2.77 -0.04
CA LEU A 50 1.77 -2.06 -0.39
C LEU A 50 2.52 -2.74 -1.54
N LYS A 51 2.69 -4.07 -1.49
CA LYS A 51 3.30 -4.83 -2.60
C LYS A 51 2.52 -4.68 -3.91
N LEU A 52 1.19 -4.64 -3.85
CA LEU A 52 0.33 -4.42 -5.02
C LEU A 52 0.59 -3.04 -5.67
N PHE A 53 0.67 -1.99 -4.87
CA PHE A 53 0.97 -0.64 -5.36
C PHE A 53 2.42 -0.50 -5.86
N LEU A 54 3.39 -1.12 -5.17
CA LEU A 54 4.78 -1.15 -5.62
C LEU A 54 4.95 -1.90 -6.95
N ALA A 55 4.16 -2.95 -7.20
CA ALA A 55 4.18 -3.70 -8.45
C ALA A 55 3.72 -2.87 -9.66
N THR A 56 3.00 -1.76 -9.42
CA THR A 56 2.61 -0.83 -10.49
C THR A 56 3.82 -0.05 -11.03
N GLY A 57 4.86 0.17 -10.21
CA GLY A 57 6.08 0.86 -10.62
C GLY A 57 5.92 2.37 -10.83
N ASP A 58 4.87 2.96 -10.27
CA ASP A 58 4.58 4.39 -10.37
C ASP A 58 5.53 5.22 -9.49
N GLU A 59 6.14 6.26 -10.06
CA GLU A 59 7.15 7.08 -9.39
C GLU A 59 6.58 7.89 -8.21
N GLU A 60 5.33 8.36 -8.31
CA GLU A 60 4.70 9.13 -7.23
C GLU A 60 4.40 8.23 -6.03
N ILE A 61 3.94 7.00 -6.27
CA ILE A 61 3.69 6.01 -5.22
C ILE A 61 5.01 5.69 -4.50
N LEU A 62 6.09 5.46 -5.24
CA LEU A 62 7.41 5.20 -4.67
C LEU A 62 7.90 6.36 -3.80
N SER A 63 7.75 7.60 -4.28
CA SER A 63 8.12 8.80 -3.52
C SER A 63 7.36 8.92 -2.20
N VAL A 64 6.05 8.63 -2.19
CA VAL A 64 5.24 8.68 -0.97
C VAL A 64 5.64 7.56 0.00
N VAL A 65 5.92 6.35 -0.49
CA VAL A 65 6.38 5.23 0.34
C VAL A 65 7.73 5.56 1.01
N ASP A 66 8.65 6.17 0.27
CA ASP A 66 9.94 6.62 0.80
C ASP A 66 9.77 7.75 1.84
N ALA A 67 8.93 8.74 1.55
CA ALA A 67 8.60 9.81 2.49
C ALA A 67 7.98 9.29 3.81
N LEU A 68 7.18 8.22 3.72
CA LEU A 68 6.60 7.54 4.88
C LEU A 68 7.61 6.67 5.65
N HIS A 69 8.87 6.58 5.20
CA HIS A 69 9.94 5.78 5.81
C HIS A 69 9.53 4.32 6.08
N ILE A 70 8.73 3.73 5.19
CA ILE A 70 8.25 2.36 5.35
C ILE A 70 9.42 1.40 5.13
N GLN A 71 10.05 0.96 6.22
CA GLN A 71 11.14 -0.01 6.17
C GLN A 71 10.58 -1.39 5.84
N HIS A 72 10.94 -1.91 4.68
CA HIS A 72 10.48 -3.21 4.17
C HIS A 72 11.18 -4.42 4.83
N ILE A 73 12.07 -4.16 5.80
CA ILE A 73 12.95 -5.16 6.40
C ILE A 73 12.70 -5.20 7.91
N PRO A 74 12.08 -6.28 8.44
CA PRO A 74 12.28 -6.59 9.84
C PRO A 74 13.76 -6.93 9.98
N HIS A 75 14.53 -6.05 10.60
CA HIS A 75 15.89 -6.39 11.00
C HIS A 75 15.78 -7.65 11.84
N PRO A 76 16.34 -8.79 11.42
CA PRO A 76 16.33 -9.98 12.26
C PRO A 76 17.03 -9.58 13.55
N VAL A 77 16.32 -9.68 14.68
CA VAL A 77 16.93 -9.47 15.98
C VAL A 77 17.92 -10.61 16.13
N LEU A 78 19.19 -10.35 15.84
CA LEU A 78 20.25 -11.34 15.98
C LEU A 78 20.22 -11.80 17.43
N PRO A 79 20.18 -13.12 17.70
CA PRO A 79 20.25 -13.60 19.07
C PRO A 79 21.55 -13.08 19.67
N THR A 80 21.44 -12.21 20.68
CA THR A 80 22.58 -11.80 21.48
C THR A 80 23.15 -13.08 22.06
N ARG A 81 24.33 -13.51 21.59
CA ARG A 81 25.01 -14.69 22.14
C ARG A 81 25.09 -14.53 23.65
N CYS A 82 24.30 -15.29 24.39
CA CYS A 82 24.53 -15.49 25.81
C CYS A 82 25.96 -16.03 25.91
N SER A 83 26.84 -15.27 26.58
CA SER A 83 28.20 -15.70 26.85
C SER A 83 28.12 -16.98 27.68
N GLU A 84 28.30 -18.14 27.05
CA GLU A 84 28.64 -19.38 27.73
C GLU A 84 29.99 -19.14 28.41
N LYS A 85 29.95 -18.94 29.73
CA LYS A 85 31.15 -18.98 30.57
C LYS A 85 31.51 -20.46 30.72
N PHE A 86 32.51 -20.90 29.97
CA PHE A 86 33.30 -22.08 30.31
C PHE A 86 34.20 -21.77 31.51
#